data_AF-A0A7Y4QJD1-F1
#
_entry.id   AF-A0A7Y4QJD1-F1
#
_cell.length_a   1.000
_cell.length_b   1.000
_cell.length_c   1.000
_cell.angle_alpha   90.00
_cell.angle_beta   90.00
_cell.angle_gamma   90.00
#
_symmetry.space_group_name_H-M   'P 1'
#
loop_
_entity.id
_entity.type
_entity.pdbx_description
1 polymer ?
#
loop_
_entity_poly.entity_id
_entity_poly.type
_entity_poly.pdbx_seq_one_letter_code
_entity_poly.pdbx_strand_id
1 'polypeptide(L)'
;MTTPLLTIAEAATRTGRSHSTVRRLIKTIAEAASHPDRAGIEPSLKEVDAFKKKGENFTWKIREDVLLRNFASAPTVEKKSHSDSSSGLTEDILKILRRELDLKNQQIEKQWDVIQSLNDRLREGNILMGSLQQRLAPPAAESPTPVTVDTPSMEPSIEIKRATKKKVMEAKHGVFKKDSTEAPKKGVLSWLFR
;
A
#
# COMPACT_ATOMS: atom_id res chain seq x y z
N MET A 1 11.32 43.57 21.69
CA MET A 1 11.06 43.06 20.33
C MET A 1 9.85 42.13 20.40
N THR A 2 8.70 42.54 19.87
CA THR A 2 7.48 41.72 19.86
C THR A 2 7.51 40.78 18.67
N THR A 3 7.82 39.52 18.91
CA THR A 3 8.02 38.53 17.84
C THR A 3 6.68 37.93 17.43
N PRO A 4 6.42 37.76 16.13
CA PRO A 4 5.11 37.33 15.66
C PRO A 4 4.78 35.91 16.11
N LEU A 5 3.51 35.69 16.45
CA LEU A 5 2.93 34.38 16.72
C LEU A 5 2.51 33.76 15.39
N LEU A 6 3.15 32.66 15.02
CA LEU A 6 2.91 31.93 13.78
C LEU A 6 2.04 30.71 14.06
N THR A 7 1.11 30.44 13.15
CA THR A 7 0.38 29.16 13.13
C THR A 7 1.31 28.03 12.73
N ILE A 8 0.92 26.77 12.98
CA ILE A 8 1.71 25.59 12.57
C ILE A 8 2.06 25.63 11.07
N ALA A 9 1.14 26.11 10.22
CA ALA A 9 1.34 26.19 8.79
C ALA A 9 2.41 27.24 8.42
N GLU A 10 2.31 28.42 9.00
CA GLU A 10 3.29 29.50 8.77
C GLU A 10 4.66 29.16 9.37
N ALA A 11 4.68 28.46 10.50
CA ALA A 11 5.90 27.95 11.10
C ALA A 11 6.59 26.91 10.21
N ALA A 12 5.82 26.02 9.58
CA ALA A 12 6.34 25.02 8.66
C ALA A 12 6.95 25.66 7.40
N THR A 13 6.27 26.67 6.83
CA THR A 13 6.78 27.38 5.64
C THR A 13 8.02 28.21 5.96
N ARG A 14 8.07 28.87 7.12
CA ARG A 14 9.24 29.67 7.57
C ARG A 14 10.47 28.82 7.88
N THR A 15 10.28 27.64 8.45
CA THR A 15 11.39 26.76 8.87
C THR A 15 11.80 25.74 7.79
N GLY A 16 10.98 25.56 6.76
CA GLY A 16 11.15 24.49 5.76
C GLY A 16 11.00 23.08 6.35
N ARG A 17 10.38 22.94 7.53
CA ARG A 17 10.15 21.67 8.21
C ARG A 17 8.71 21.20 8.02
N SER A 18 8.49 19.89 8.16
CA SER A 18 7.16 19.32 8.08
C SER A 18 6.27 19.80 9.24
N HIS A 19 4.96 19.86 9.00
CA HIS A 19 3.97 20.18 10.03
C HIS A 19 4.06 19.22 11.24
N SER A 20 4.42 17.95 11.02
CA SER A 20 4.57 16.95 12.08
C SER A 20 5.72 17.29 13.02
N THR A 21 6.86 17.73 12.49
CA THR A 21 8.01 18.16 13.29
C THR A 21 7.69 19.39 14.13
N VAL A 22 7.02 20.39 13.55
CA VAL A 22 6.59 21.59 14.29
C VAL A 22 5.60 21.22 15.40
N ARG A 23 4.61 20.35 15.14
CA ARG A 23 3.68 19.86 16.16
C ARG A 23 4.39 19.09 17.28
N ARG A 24 5.38 18.28 16.94
CA ARG A 24 6.16 17.52 17.93
C ARG A 24 6.94 18.46 18.85
N LEU A 25 7.58 19.49 18.31
CA LEU A 25 8.26 20.52 19.08
C LEU A 25 7.29 21.23 20.05
N ILE A 26 6.13 21.66 19.53
CA ILE A 26 5.12 22.33 20.35
C ILE A 26 4.66 21.41 21.49
N LYS A 27 4.43 20.12 21.20
CA LYS A 27 4.04 19.13 22.21
C LYS A 27 5.12 18.95 23.28
N THR A 28 6.38 18.80 22.90
CA THR A 28 7.49 18.64 23.87
C THR A 28 7.65 19.85 24.78
N ILE A 29 7.50 21.06 24.23
CA ILE A 29 7.60 22.29 25.03
C ILE A 29 6.34 22.48 25.88
N ALA A 30 5.16 22.10 25.38
CA ALA A 30 3.91 22.20 26.12
C ALA A 30 3.83 21.22 27.29
N GLU A 31 4.36 20.00 27.14
CA GLU A 31 4.42 18.99 28.21
C GLU A 31 5.43 19.37 29.31
N ALA A 32 6.55 20.01 28.93
CA ALA A 32 7.54 20.51 29.88
C ALA A 32 7.13 21.89 30.44
N ALA A 33 6.35 21.90 31.53
CA ALA A 33 5.86 23.14 32.15
C ALA A 33 6.96 24.15 32.56
N SER A 34 8.19 23.68 32.82
CA SER A 34 9.36 24.50 33.20
C SER A 34 10.28 24.89 32.03
N HIS A 35 9.83 24.74 30.78
CA HIS A 35 10.67 25.08 29.61
C HIS A 35 10.81 26.61 29.46
N PRO A 36 12.02 27.15 29.22
CA PRO A 36 12.23 28.60 29.09
C PRO A 36 11.43 29.22 27.94
N ASP A 37 11.22 28.44 26.87
CA ASP A 37 10.45 28.88 25.69
C ASP A 37 8.93 28.68 25.82
N ARG A 38 8.41 28.23 26.96
CA ARG A 38 6.96 27.99 27.15
C ARG A 38 6.14 29.26 26.99
N ALA A 39 6.69 30.41 27.38
CA ALA A 39 6.06 31.71 27.23
C ALA A 39 5.84 32.11 25.75
N GLY A 40 6.48 31.41 24.81
CA GLY A 40 6.34 31.61 23.37
C GLY A 40 5.29 30.74 22.68
N ILE A 41 4.52 29.94 23.41
CA ILE A 41 3.51 29.03 22.82
C ILE A 41 2.13 29.35 23.37
N GLU A 42 1.19 29.53 22.46
CA GLU A 42 -0.23 29.66 22.76
C GLU A 42 -0.98 28.44 22.19
N PRO A 43 -2.03 27.94 22.86
CA PRO A 43 -2.56 28.37 24.16
C PRO A 43 -1.72 27.96 25.39
N SER A 44 -1.92 28.69 26.49
CA SER A 44 -1.28 28.39 27.78
C SER A 44 -1.82 27.07 28.38
N LEU A 45 -1.12 26.46 29.34
CA LEU A 45 -1.57 25.17 29.93
C LEU A 45 -2.98 25.29 30.54
N LYS A 46 -3.25 26.41 31.21
CA LYS A 46 -4.55 26.69 31.83
C LYS A 46 -5.65 26.82 30.79
N GLU A 47 -5.35 27.44 29.64
CA GLU A 47 -6.28 27.55 28.51
C GLU A 47 -6.48 26.21 27.81
N VAL A 48 -5.42 25.42 27.61
CA VAL A 48 -5.52 24.07 27.04
C VAL A 48 -6.45 23.20 27.89
N ASP A 49 -6.32 23.25 29.21
CA ASP A 49 -7.20 22.52 30.12
C ASP A 49 -8.63 23.08 30.12
N ALA A 50 -8.80 24.39 29.95
CA ALA A 50 -10.11 25.00 29.77
C ALA A 50 -10.78 24.56 28.46
N PHE A 51 -10.05 24.52 27.34
CA PHE A 51 -10.55 24.06 26.05
C PHE A 51 -10.90 22.56 26.08
N LYS A 52 -10.08 21.74 26.75
CA LYS A 52 -10.39 20.32 26.98
C LYS A 52 -11.66 20.13 27.80
N LYS A 53 -11.85 20.91 28.88
CA LYS A 53 -13.06 20.88 29.71
C LYS A 53 -14.31 21.33 28.96
N LYS A 54 -14.17 22.29 28.05
CA LYS A 54 -15.25 22.79 27.19
C LYS A 54 -15.51 21.92 25.96
N GLY A 55 -14.63 20.97 25.64
CA GLY A 55 -14.71 20.16 24.43
C GLY A 55 -14.46 20.94 23.14
N GLU A 56 -13.80 22.10 23.23
CA GLU A 56 -13.54 22.99 22.10
C GLU A 56 -12.20 22.67 21.44
N ASN A 57 -12.16 22.70 20.11
CA ASN A 57 -10.92 22.57 19.33
C ASN A 57 -10.12 23.88 19.41
N PHE A 58 -8.82 23.76 19.68
CA PHE A 58 -7.90 24.90 19.70
C PHE A 58 -6.75 24.69 18.71
N THR A 59 -6.19 25.80 18.23
CA THR A 59 -5.06 25.80 17.30
C THR A 59 -3.80 26.26 18.00
N TRP A 60 -2.71 25.53 17.84
CA TRP A 60 -1.42 25.91 18.40
C TRP A 60 -0.77 27.03 17.60
N LYS A 61 -0.24 28.02 18.32
CA LYS A 61 0.59 29.11 17.80
C LYS A 61 1.91 29.14 18.54
N ILE A 62 2.97 29.50 17.82
CA ILE A 62 4.34 29.53 18.36
C ILE A 62 5.06 30.79 17.90
N ARG A 63 5.83 31.40 18.79
CA ARG A 63 6.66 32.57 18.46
C ARG A 63 7.82 32.18 17.55
N GLU A 64 8.15 33.07 16.62
CA GLU A 64 9.23 32.89 15.67
C GLU A 64 10.59 32.63 16.35
N ASP A 65 10.88 33.31 17.46
CA ASP A 65 12.14 33.14 18.21
C ASP A 65 12.37 31.72 18.71
N VAL A 66 11.32 31.05 19.16
CA VAL A 66 11.39 29.67 19.67
C VAL A 66 11.67 28.72 18.51
N LEU A 67 11.07 28.97 17.35
CA LEU A 67 11.35 28.22 16.13
C LEU A 67 12.80 28.42 15.71
N LEU A 68 13.27 29.65 15.64
CA LEU A 68 14.63 29.96 15.22
C LEU A 68 15.65 29.36 16.20
N ARG A 69 15.45 29.41 17.51
CA ARG A 69 16.39 28.79 18.47
C ARG A 69 16.47 27.27 18.32
N ASN A 70 15.33 26.61 18.18
CA ASN A 70 15.29 25.13 18.10
C ASN A 70 15.68 24.60 16.71
N PHE A 71 15.46 25.37 15.65
CA PHE A 71 15.72 24.96 14.27
C PHE A 71 16.95 25.61 13.64
N ALA A 72 17.54 26.69 14.20
CA ALA A 72 18.78 27.29 13.68
C ALA A 72 19.99 26.35 13.79
N SER A 73 19.96 25.39 14.72
CA SER A 73 21.02 24.38 14.84
C SER A 73 20.90 23.24 13.82
N ALA A 74 19.79 23.16 13.06
CA ALA A 74 19.60 22.14 12.04
C ALA A 74 19.62 22.82 10.67
N PRO A 75 20.56 22.48 9.77
CA PRO A 75 20.73 23.18 8.50
C PRO A 75 19.37 23.28 7.80
N THR A 76 18.94 24.51 7.57
CA THR A 76 17.83 24.81 6.67
C THR A 76 18.18 24.13 5.37
N VAL A 77 17.32 23.23 4.90
CA VAL A 77 17.46 22.62 3.59
C VAL A 77 17.09 23.68 2.57
N GLU A 78 17.91 24.73 2.48
CA GLU A 78 18.02 25.49 1.25
C GLU A 78 18.41 24.48 0.18
N LYS A 79 17.72 24.54 -0.96
CA LYS A 79 18.12 23.84 -2.18
C LYS A 79 19.49 24.36 -2.61
N LYS A 80 20.55 23.91 -1.94
CA LYS A 80 21.94 24.10 -2.31
C LYS A 80 22.51 22.72 -2.56
N SER A 81 22.94 22.54 -3.81
CA SER A 81 23.79 21.46 -4.31
C SER A 81 24.75 20.95 -3.24
N HIS A 82 24.51 19.73 -2.75
CA HIS A 82 25.45 19.03 -1.89
C HIS A 82 26.64 18.55 -2.73
N SER A 83 27.75 19.29 -2.66
CA SER A 83 29.08 18.77 -2.96
C SER A 83 29.68 18.16 -1.68
N ASP A 84 30.01 16.86 -1.80
CA ASP A 84 31.21 16.21 -1.27
C ASP A 84 31.35 15.77 0.20
N SER A 85 30.29 15.71 1.00
CA SER A 85 30.37 14.96 2.28
C SER A 85 29.17 14.06 2.59
N SER A 86 28.00 14.34 1.99
CA SER A 86 26.87 13.40 2.00
C SER A 86 26.95 12.36 0.86
N SER A 87 27.82 12.57 -0.13
CA SER A 87 27.92 11.68 -1.29
C SER A 87 28.41 10.29 -0.90
N GLY A 88 29.31 10.17 0.08
CA GLY A 88 29.80 8.88 0.58
C GLY A 88 28.70 8.01 1.19
N LEU A 89 27.84 8.59 2.04
CA LEU A 89 26.69 7.88 2.63
C LEU A 89 25.66 7.48 1.57
N THR A 90 25.37 8.36 0.60
CA THR A 90 24.46 8.01 -0.50
C THR A 90 25.05 6.94 -1.42
N GLU A 91 26.35 7.00 -1.68
CA GLU A 91 27.06 6.02 -2.50
C GLU A 91 27.10 4.66 -1.81
N ASP A 92 27.29 4.63 -0.48
CA ASP A 92 27.25 3.39 0.30
C ASP A 92 25.84 2.79 0.34
N ILE A 93 24.80 3.62 0.45
CA ILE A 93 23.40 3.18 0.33
C ILE A 93 23.14 2.62 -1.07
N LEU A 94 23.59 3.29 -2.14
CA LEU A 94 23.44 2.81 -3.51
C LEU A 94 24.18 1.49 -3.75
N LYS A 95 25.38 1.32 -3.17
CA LYS A 95 26.12 0.05 -3.21
C LYS A 95 25.38 -1.07 -2.49
N ILE A 96 24.80 -0.78 -1.32
CA ILE A 96 24.00 -1.76 -0.58
C ILE A 96 22.77 -2.17 -1.39
N LEU A 97 22.04 -1.20 -1.94
CA LEU A 97 20.87 -1.46 -2.78
C LEU A 97 21.23 -2.27 -4.03
N ARG A 98 22.37 -1.98 -4.65
CA ARG A 98 22.87 -2.74 -5.80
C ARG A 98 23.21 -4.18 -5.45
N ARG A 99 23.92 -4.41 -4.33
CA ARG A 99 24.20 -5.76 -3.84
C ARG A 99 22.92 -6.53 -3.53
N GLU A 100 21.94 -5.88 -2.91
CA GLU A 100 20.65 -6.50 -2.61
C GLU A 100 19.92 -6.87 -3.90
N LEU A 101 19.92 -5.98 -4.91
CA LEU A 101 19.34 -6.26 -6.21
C LEU A 101 20.03 -7.46 -6.89
N ASP A 102 21.35 -7.51 -6.86
CA ASP A 102 22.13 -8.64 -7.40
C ASP A 102 21.80 -9.96 -6.67
N LEU A 103 21.71 -9.94 -5.34
CA LEU A 103 21.32 -11.11 -4.54
C LEU A 103 19.90 -11.57 -4.86
N LYS A 104 18.96 -10.64 -5.04
CA LYS A 104 17.58 -10.96 -5.44
C LYS A 104 17.52 -11.55 -6.84
N ASN A 105 18.29 -11.02 -7.78
CA ASN A 105 18.39 -11.59 -9.13
C ASN A 105 18.96 -13.01 -9.10
N GLN A 106 20.03 -13.25 -8.34
CA GLN A 106 20.57 -14.61 -8.17
C GLN A 106 19.56 -15.56 -7.51
N GLN A 107 18.74 -15.07 -6.59
CA GLN A 107 17.67 -15.87 -5.99
C GLN A 107 16.59 -16.22 -7.03
N ILE A 108 16.22 -15.27 -7.90
CA ILE A 108 15.25 -15.50 -8.97
C ILE A 108 15.78 -16.55 -9.96
N GLU A 109 17.06 -16.47 -10.35
CA GLU A 109 17.68 -17.47 -11.23
C GLU A 109 17.64 -18.88 -10.63
N LYS A 110 18.03 -19.03 -9.36
CA LYS A 110 17.95 -20.32 -8.65
C LYS A 110 16.51 -20.85 -8.57
N GLN A 111 15.53 -19.97 -8.35
CA GLN A 111 14.13 -20.37 -8.34
C GLN A 111 13.66 -20.80 -9.73
N TRP A 112 14.16 -20.16 -10.78
CA TRP A 112 13.85 -20.53 -12.16
C TRP A 112 14.39 -21.92 -12.50
N ASP A 113 15.62 -22.24 -12.10
CA ASP A 113 16.20 -23.58 -12.26
C ASP A 113 15.38 -24.65 -11.52
N VAL A 114 14.93 -24.35 -10.30
CA VAL A 114 14.06 -25.25 -9.53
C VAL A 114 12.73 -25.47 -10.25
N ILE A 115 12.09 -24.40 -10.75
CA ILE A 115 10.84 -24.51 -11.52
C ILE A 115 11.05 -25.33 -12.79
N GLN A 116 12.16 -25.13 -13.50
CA GLN A 116 12.48 -25.90 -14.69
C GLN A 116 12.63 -27.38 -14.36
N SER A 117 13.39 -27.73 -13.32
CA SER A 117 13.57 -29.12 -12.90
C SER A 117 12.25 -29.80 -12.49
N LEU A 118 11.36 -29.06 -11.83
CA LEU A 118 10.03 -29.55 -11.47
C LEU A 118 9.15 -29.75 -12.71
N ASN A 119 9.21 -28.82 -13.66
CA ASN A 119 8.44 -28.90 -14.90
C ASN A 119 8.92 -30.09 -15.76
N ASP A 120 10.22 -30.33 -15.84
CA ASP A 120 10.80 -31.48 -16.54
C ASP A 120 10.31 -32.79 -15.89
N ARG A 121 10.38 -32.89 -14.56
CA ARG A 121 9.87 -34.06 -13.83
C ARG A 121 8.36 -34.25 -14.00
N LEU A 122 7.57 -33.18 -14.04
CA LEU A 122 6.12 -33.26 -14.31
C LEU A 122 5.85 -33.70 -15.74
N ARG A 123 6.62 -33.21 -16.71
CA ARG A 123 6.51 -33.63 -18.11
C ARG A 123 6.86 -35.10 -18.26
N GLU A 124 7.94 -35.57 -17.66
CA GLU A 124 8.29 -36.99 -17.60
C GLU A 124 7.19 -37.81 -16.93
N GLY A 125 6.67 -37.35 -15.79
CA GLY A 125 5.57 -37.98 -15.09
C GLY A 125 4.31 -38.10 -15.96
N ASN A 126 3.95 -37.05 -16.70
CA ASN A 126 2.81 -37.04 -17.62
C ASN A 126 3.03 -38.01 -18.80
N ILE A 127 4.24 -38.08 -19.34
CA ILE A 127 4.59 -39.04 -20.41
C ILE A 127 4.47 -40.48 -19.89
N LEU A 128 5.05 -40.77 -18.72
CA LEU A 128 5.02 -42.10 -18.13
C LEU A 128 3.60 -42.51 -17.76
N MET A 129 2.85 -41.64 -17.09
CA MET A 129 1.45 -41.88 -16.74
C MET A 129 0.59 -42.06 -17.99
N GLY A 130 0.78 -41.23 -19.01
CA GLY A 130 0.09 -41.37 -20.31
C GLY A 130 0.42 -42.71 -20.98
N SER A 131 1.68 -43.13 -20.97
CA SER A 131 2.10 -44.43 -21.51
C SER A 131 1.52 -45.61 -20.71
N LEU A 132 1.41 -45.46 -19.38
CA LEU A 132 0.80 -46.46 -18.49
C LEU A 132 -0.70 -46.55 -18.73
N GLN A 133 -1.37 -45.40 -18.87
CA GLN A 133 -2.79 -45.34 -19.24
C GLN A 133 -3.03 -45.96 -20.61
N GLN A 134 -2.16 -45.74 -21.61
CA GLN A 134 -2.29 -46.39 -22.92
C GLN A 134 -2.14 -47.91 -22.85
N ARG A 135 -1.28 -48.43 -21.96
CA ARG A 135 -1.09 -49.88 -21.77
C ARG A 135 -2.22 -50.54 -20.97
N LEU A 136 -2.79 -49.81 -20.01
CA LEU A 136 -3.90 -50.28 -19.17
C LEU A 136 -5.27 -49.98 -19.77
N ALA A 137 -5.34 -49.05 -20.72
CA ALA A 137 -6.55 -48.80 -21.48
C ALA A 137 -6.91 -50.12 -22.17
N PRO A 138 -8.13 -50.63 -21.94
CA PRO A 138 -8.57 -51.83 -22.65
C PRO A 138 -8.42 -51.58 -24.16
N PRO A 139 -8.04 -52.61 -24.95
CA PRO A 139 -7.96 -52.47 -26.40
C PRO A 139 -9.28 -51.86 -26.85
N ALA A 140 -9.20 -50.72 -27.53
CA ALA A 140 -10.37 -49.97 -27.97
C ALA A 140 -11.32 -50.97 -28.61
N ALA A 141 -12.42 -51.28 -27.89
CA ALA A 141 -13.45 -52.13 -28.41
C ALA A 141 -13.86 -51.50 -29.73
N GLU A 142 -13.69 -52.28 -30.80
CA GLU A 142 -14.19 -51.96 -32.11
C GLU A 142 -15.59 -51.38 -31.96
N SER A 143 -15.78 -50.20 -32.53
CA SER A 143 -17.02 -49.44 -32.51
C SER A 143 -18.25 -50.35 -32.68
N PRO A 144 -19.19 -50.41 -31.73
CA PRO A 144 -20.52 -50.87 -32.05
C PRO A 144 -21.34 -49.65 -32.48
N THR A 145 -21.76 -49.70 -33.74
CA THR A 145 -22.88 -48.96 -34.34
C THR A 145 -24.04 -48.75 -33.35
N PRO A 146 -24.74 -47.60 -33.42
CA PRO A 146 -25.82 -47.30 -32.49
C PRO A 146 -27.02 -48.22 -32.79
N VAL A 147 -27.34 -49.13 -31.87
CA VAL A 147 -28.59 -49.89 -31.90
C VAL A 147 -29.65 -49.08 -31.14
N THR A 148 -30.60 -48.57 -31.92
CA THR A 148 -31.86 -47.97 -31.51
C THR A 148 -32.68 -48.98 -30.71
N VAL A 149 -33.06 -48.64 -29.47
CA VAL A 149 -34.20 -49.29 -28.79
C VAL A 149 -35.00 -48.19 -28.09
N ASP A 150 -36.17 -47.91 -28.66
CA ASP A 150 -37.19 -47.02 -28.13
C ASP A 150 -37.78 -47.56 -26.81
N THR A 151 -37.81 -46.72 -25.77
CA THR A 151 -38.85 -46.77 -24.72
C THR A 151 -39.19 -45.35 -24.29
N PRO A 152 -40.48 -45.01 -24.06
CA PRO A 152 -40.95 -43.63 -24.06
C PRO A 152 -40.91 -42.98 -22.67
N SER A 153 -40.84 -41.64 -22.69
CA SER A 153 -41.40 -40.72 -21.69
C SER A 153 -40.62 -40.46 -20.39
N MET A 154 -39.67 -39.52 -20.43
CA MET A 154 -39.79 -38.17 -19.83
C MET A 154 -38.44 -37.44 -19.95
N GLU A 155 -38.31 -36.63 -21.00
CA GLU A 155 -37.37 -35.51 -21.13
C GLU A 155 -38.03 -34.21 -20.59
N PRO A 156 -37.35 -33.04 -20.42
CA PRO A 156 -36.10 -32.61 -21.06
C PRO A 156 -35.02 -32.04 -20.08
N SER A 157 -33.72 -32.19 -20.38
CA SER A 157 -32.91 -31.31 -21.26
C SER A 157 -32.74 -29.91 -20.63
N ILE A 158 -31.53 -29.37 -20.44
CA ILE A 158 -30.73 -28.76 -21.51
C ILE A 158 -29.26 -28.61 -21.07
N GLU A 159 -28.38 -29.13 -21.91
CA GLU A 159 -26.97 -28.85 -22.05
C GLU A 159 -26.77 -27.49 -22.72
N ILE A 160 -25.89 -26.60 -22.22
CA ILE A 160 -25.46 -25.41 -22.97
C ILE A 160 -23.97 -25.48 -23.25
N LYS A 161 -23.66 -25.87 -24.48
CA LYS A 161 -22.37 -25.70 -25.13
C LYS A 161 -22.11 -24.22 -25.42
N ARG A 162 -20.82 -23.89 -25.30
CA ARG A 162 -20.17 -22.64 -25.71
C ARG A 162 -20.60 -22.21 -27.12
N ALA A 163 -20.87 -20.91 -27.27
CA ALA A 163 -20.96 -20.26 -28.57
C ALA A 163 -20.07 -19.02 -28.62
N THR A 164 -19.46 -18.89 -29.79
CA THR A 164 -18.45 -17.96 -30.27
C THR A 164 -18.99 -16.56 -30.62
N LYS A 165 -18.05 -15.60 -30.64
CA LYS A 165 -18.11 -14.22 -31.16
C LYS A 165 -18.90 -14.01 -32.48
N LYS A 166 -19.77 -13.00 -32.51
CA LYS A 166 -19.91 -11.92 -33.53
C LYS A 166 -21.03 -10.96 -33.07
N LYS A 167 -20.70 -9.71 -32.76
CA LYS A 167 -20.92 -8.49 -33.58
C LYS A 167 -22.42 -8.21 -33.84
N VAL A 168 -22.93 -7.11 -33.29
CA VAL A 168 -23.76 -6.05 -33.92
C VAL A 168 -24.52 -5.23 -32.85
N MET A 169 -24.53 -3.90 -33.07
CA MET A 169 -25.45 -2.84 -32.59
C MET A 169 -25.29 -2.18 -31.20
N GLU A 170 -24.52 -1.09 -31.20
CA GLU A 170 -24.98 0.30 -31.02
C GLU A 170 -26.50 0.52 -30.82
N ALA A 171 -26.91 1.09 -29.68
CA ALA A 171 -27.59 2.39 -29.57
C ALA A 171 -28.22 2.66 -28.17
N LYS A 172 -27.81 3.80 -27.60
CA LYS A 172 -28.60 4.83 -26.89
C LYS A 172 -29.25 4.61 -25.50
N HIS A 173 -28.78 5.49 -24.61
CA HIS A 173 -29.51 6.42 -23.70
C HIS A 173 -29.98 6.00 -22.30
N GLY A 174 -29.75 6.95 -21.36
CA GLY A 174 -30.47 7.13 -20.09
C GLY A 174 -29.60 6.90 -18.84
N VAL A 175 -28.75 7.83 -18.42
CA VAL A 175 -29.05 8.86 -17.39
C VAL A 175 -29.91 8.31 -16.23
N PHE A 176 -29.29 8.00 -15.09
CA PHE A 176 -29.90 8.16 -13.76
C PHE A 176 -28.82 8.45 -12.71
N LYS A 177 -28.91 9.62 -12.10
CA LYS A 177 -28.25 9.99 -10.82
C LYS A 177 -29.11 9.47 -9.67
N LYS A 178 -28.51 8.93 -8.61
CA LYS A 178 -28.68 9.45 -7.24
C LYS A 178 -27.79 8.75 -6.22
N ASP A 179 -27.37 9.56 -5.26
CA ASP A 179 -26.58 9.28 -4.07
C ASP A 179 -27.15 8.17 -3.19
N SER A 180 -26.26 7.41 -2.54
CA SER A 180 -26.44 7.04 -1.13
C SER A 180 -25.10 6.74 -0.45
N THR A 181 -24.94 7.43 0.68
CA THR A 181 -24.02 7.20 1.79
C THR A 181 -24.04 5.77 2.30
N GLU A 182 -22.88 5.15 2.53
CA GLU A 182 -22.72 4.11 3.55
C GLU A 182 -21.27 3.98 4.04
N ALA A 183 -21.15 3.80 5.36
CA ALA A 183 -19.96 3.85 6.20
C ALA A 183 -18.96 2.68 5.95
N PRO A 184 -17.68 2.80 6.39
CA PRO A 184 -16.64 1.85 6.05
C PRO A 184 -16.80 0.50 6.77
N LYS A 185 -16.75 -0.58 5.98
CA LYS A 185 -16.66 -1.97 6.43
C LYS A 185 -15.40 -2.16 7.26
N LYS A 186 -15.57 -2.33 8.58
CA LYS A 186 -14.57 -2.93 9.47
C LYS A 186 -14.45 -4.39 9.07
N GLY A 187 -13.33 -4.76 8.47
CA GLY A 187 -13.01 -6.11 8.06
C GLY A 187 -11.59 -6.46 8.46
N VAL A 188 -11.49 -7.31 9.48
CA VAL A 188 -10.54 -8.42 9.61
C VAL A 188 -9.07 -8.08 9.40
N LEU A 189 -8.32 -7.82 10.49
CA LEU A 189 -6.88 -8.16 10.67
C LEU A 189 -6.41 -7.77 12.09
N SER A 190 -7.06 -8.29 13.14
CA SER A 190 -6.68 -8.06 14.55
C SER A 190 -5.94 -9.24 15.20
N TRP A 191 -5.02 -9.89 14.46
CA TRP A 191 -4.36 -11.14 14.91
C TRP A 191 -2.82 -11.09 14.87
N LEU A 192 -2.19 -9.91 14.98
CA LEU A 192 -0.72 -9.81 14.85
C LEU A 192 0.04 -9.02 15.92
N PHE A 193 -0.49 -8.86 17.13
CA PHE A 193 0.34 -8.43 18.27
C PHE A 193 -0.01 -9.22 19.53
N ARG A 194 0.89 -10.11 19.91
CA ARG A 194 1.07 -10.66 21.26
C ARG A 194 2.49 -10.34 21.70
#